data_AF-H0XSL4-F1
#
_entry.id   AF-H0XSL4-F1
#
_cell.length_a   1.000
_cell.length_b   1.000
_cell.length_c   1.000
_cell.angle_alpha   90.00
_cell.angle_beta   90.00
_cell.angle_gamma   90.00
#
_symmetry.space_group_name_H-M   'P 1'
#
loop_
_entity.id
_entity.type
_entity.pdbx_description
1 polymer ?
#
loop_
_entity_poly.entity_id
_entity_poly.type
_entity_poly.pdbx_seq_one_letter_code
_entity_poly.pdbx_strand_id
1 'polypeptide(L)'
;EEEEEEITAATLRGKTRPPPISALSSFSYIPPRRLDPKEHSYYYRQGKTGVISLYDCVFKRRLDYNQKLHRDDREHAKSLGLHVNEEEQERPVGVLTSSVYGKRIHQPIEPLSRDHRRANHLRADFYRKNDIPSLRAPSFGHIAPA
;
A
#
# COMPACT_ATOMS: atom_id res chain seq x y z
N GLU A 1 21.05 14.64 40.50
CA GLU A 1 22.34 14.30 39.86
C GLU A 1 22.20 14.78 38.43
N GLU A 2 22.69 16.00 38.18
CA GLU A 2 22.70 16.60 36.84
C GLU A 2 23.92 16.05 36.11
N GLU A 3 23.69 15.32 35.02
CA GLU A 3 24.77 14.85 34.15
C GLU A 3 25.44 16.08 33.52
N GLU A 4 26.66 16.38 33.95
CA GLU A 4 27.53 17.36 33.32
C GLU A 4 27.88 16.85 31.91
N GLU A 5 27.14 17.31 30.90
CA GLU A 5 27.47 17.05 29.50
C GLU A 5 28.85 17.68 29.19
N GLU A 6 29.88 16.83 29.08
CA GLU A 6 31.23 17.27 28.72
C GLU A 6 31.24 17.95 27.33
N ILE A 7 31.40 19.27 27.33
CA ILE A 7 31.48 20.09 26.12
C ILE A 7 32.83 19.85 25.43
N THR A 8 32.92 18.81 24.59
CA THR A 8 34.11 18.57 23.78
C THR A 8 34.24 19.62 22.66
N ALA A 9 35.48 19.96 22.26
CA ALA A 9 35.75 20.93 21.20
C ALA A 9 35.13 20.54 19.83
N ALA A 10 34.76 19.28 19.66
CA ALA A 10 34.03 18.79 18.49
C ALA A 10 32.55 19.22 18.50
N THR A 11 31.92 19.31 19.68
CA THR A 11 30.51 19.73 19.84
C THR A 11 30.32 21.23 19.55
N LEU A 12 31.36 22.05 19.78
CA LEU A 12 31.38 23.49 19.48
C LEU A 12 31.62 23.81 18.00
N ARG A 13 32.16 22.85 17.23
CA ARG A 13 32.32 23.01 15.78
C ARG A 13 30.97 22.73 15.11
N GLY A 14 30.24 23.81 14.81
CA GLY A 14 29.03 23.72 14.00
C GLY A 14 29.27 22.93 12.71
N LYS A 15 28.23 22.24 12.21
CA LYS A 15 28.30 21.44 10.98
C LYS A 15 28.95 22.28 9.86
N THR A 16 29.99 21.74 9.25
CA THR A 16 30.67 22.39 8.11
C THR A 16 29.66 22.65 7.00
N ARG A 17 29.53 23.91 6.60
CA ARG A 17 28.63 24.29 5.49
C ARG A 17 29.13 23.63 4.20
N PRO A 18 28.22 23.10 3.36
CA PRO A 18 28.63 22.52 2.09
C PRO A 18 29.30 23.61 1.22
N PRO A 19 30.32 23.24 0.42
CA PRO A 19 30.97 24.18 -0.49
C PRO A 19 29.98 24.71 -1.53
N PRO A 20 30.18 25.95 -2.03
CA PRO A 20 29.32 26.54 -3.04
C PRO A 20 29.37 25.74 -4.35
N ILE A 21 28.31 25.84 -5.17
CA ILE A 21 28.16 25.09 -6.44
C ILE A 21 29.36 25.28 -7.38
N SER A 22 29.98 26.46 -7.39
CA SER A 22 31.16 26.75 -8.20
C SER A 22 32.43 26.00 -7.79
N ALA A 23 32.50 25.53 -6.54
CA ALA A 23 33.60 24.72 -6.03
C ALA A 23 33.36 23.21 -6.23
N LEU A 24 32.18 22.83 -6.74
CA LEU A 24 31.83 21.44 -7.01
C LEU A 24 32.37 21.06 -8.39
N SER A 25 33.05 19.92 -8.46
CA SER A 25 33.57 19.39 -9.72
C SER A 25 32.43 19.10 -10.70
N SER A 26 32.47 19.71 -11.89
CA SER A 26 31.47 19.47 -12.94
C SER A 26 31.39 18.01 -13.40
N PHE A 27 32.47 17.25 -13.23
CA PHE A 27 32.57 15.87 -13.73
C PHE A 27 32.25 14.81 -12.67
N SER A 28 32.27 15.17 -11.38
CA SER A 28 32.09 14.21 -10.28
C SER A 28 31.02 14.63 -9.27
N TYR A 29 30.42 15.81 -9.44
CA TYR A 29 29.33 16.24 -8.58
C TYR A 29 28.05 15.47 -8.89
N ILE A 30 27.62 14.66 -7.91
CA ILE A 30 26.32 14.02 -7.91
C ILE A 30 25.39 14.93 -7.10
N PRO A 31 24.36 15.54 -7.72
CA PRO A 31 23.42 16.38 -7.00
C PRO A 31 22.78 15.58 -5.85
N PRO A 32 22.72 16.12 -4.62
CA PRO A 32 21.98 15.47 -3.55
C PRO A 32 20.53 15.32 -4.00
N ARG A 33 19.89 14.22 -3.60
CA ARG A 33 18.47 14.00 -3.86
C ARG A 33 17.69 15.18 -3.27
N ARG A 34 16.67 15.66 -4.00
CA ARG A 34 15.85 16.81 -3.60
C ARG A 34 15.45 16.68 -2.13
N LEU A 35 15.83 17.68 -1.33
CA LEU A 35 15.46 17.81 0.08
C LEU A 35 14.14 18.59 0.24
N ASP A 36 13.52 18.95 -0.88
CA ASP A 36 12.24 19.67 -0.92
C ASP A 36 11.15 18.88 -0.18
N PRO A 37 10.16 19.56 0.42
CA PRO A 37 9.08 18.90 1.13
C PRO A 37 8.35 17.88 0.22
N LYS A 38 7.69 16.90 0.85
CA LYS A 38 7.04 15.72 0.23
C LYS A 38 6.03 16.04 -0.91
N GLU A 39 5.70 17.30 -1.11
CA GLU A 39 4.54 17.79 -1.87
C GLU A 39 4.68 17.71 -3.40
N HIS A 40 5.76 17.16 -3.95
CA HIS A 40 6.02 17.21 -5.40
C HIS A 40 5.72 15.93 -6.20
N SER A 41 5.31 14.82 -5.59
CA SER A 41 4.73 13.72 -6.38
C SER A 41 3.26 14.02 -6.65
N TYR A 42 2.75 13.71 -7.84
CA TYR A 42 1.33 13.84 -8.19
C TYR A 42 0.36 13.21 -7.16
N TYR A 43 0.83 12.19 -6.44
CA TYR A 43 0.08 11.44 -5.42
C TYR A 43 0.43 11.82 -3.96
N TYR A 44 1.20 12.89 -3.73
CA TYR A 44 1.64 13.30 -2.38
C TYR A 44 2.45 12.21 -1.62
N ARG A 45 3.26 11.43 -2.35
CA ARG A 45 4.13 10.36 -1.82
C ARG A 45 5.61 10.78 -1.86
N GLN A 46 6.40 10.26 -0.93
CA GLN A 46 7.86 10.39 -1.00
C GLN A 46 8.37 9.49 -2.13
N GLY A 47 9.19 10.04 -3.02
CA GLY A 47 9.85 9.25 -4.06
C GLY A 47 10.74 8.18 -3.42
N LYS A 48 10.32 6.92 -3.49
CA LYS A 48 11.15 5.78 -3.10
C LYS A 48 12.04 5.44 -4.29
N THR A 49 13.34 5.47 -4.08
CA THR A 49 14.26 4.86 -5.06
C THR A 49 14.15 3.36 -4.90
N GLY A 50 13.82 2.65 -5.97
CA GLY A 50 13.78 1.19 -5.97
C GLY A 50 15.14 0.61 -5.58
N VAL A 51 15.14 -0.60 -5.02
CA VAL A 51 16.39 -1.32 -4.72
C VAL A 51 17.06 -1.67 -6.05
N ILE A 52 18.21 -1.06 -6.32
CA ILE A 52 19.00 -1.34 -7.51
C ILE A 52 19.78 -2.63 -7.22
N SER A 53 19.52 -3.70 -7.96
CA SER A 53 20.30 -4.92 -7.81
C SER A 53 21.69 -4.75 -8.43
N LEU A 54 22.71 -5.37 -7.83
CA LEU A 54 24.06 -5.40 -8.42
C LEU A 54 24.05 -5.99 -9.83
N TYR A 55 23.16 -6.96 -10.08
CA TYR A 55 22.96 -7.55 -11.38
C TYR A 55 22.52 -6.51 -12.42
N ASP A 56 21.52 -5.69 -12.10
CA ASP A 56 21.03 -4.65 -13.02
C ASP A 56 22.11 -3.59 -13.33
N CYS A 57 22.96 -3.28 -12.35
CA CYS A 57 24.12 -2.39 -12.55
C CYS A 57 25.15 -2.98 -13.53
N VAL A 58 25.49 -4.26 -13.38
CA VAL A 58 26.51 -4.94 -14.20
C VAL A 58 26.00 -5.16 -15.62
N PHE A 59 24.75 -5.58 -15.77
CA PHE A 59 24.18 -5.95 -17.07
C PHE A 59 23.49 -4.80 -17.80
N LYS A 60 23.48 -3.58 -17.23
CA LYS A 60 22.92 -2.35 -17.82
C LYS A 60 21.58 -2.60 -18.52
N ARG A 61 20.64 -3.20 -17.79
CA ARG A 61 19.29 -3.44 -18.30
C ARG A 61 18.68 -2.08 -18.69
N ARG A 62 18.15 -1.98 -19.92
CA ARG A 62 17.52 -0.76 -20.42
C ARG A 62 16.14 -0.61 -19.78
N LEU A 63 16.04 0.27 -18.79
CA LEU A 63 14.78 0.64 -18.12
C LEU A 63 14.16 1.92 -18.70
N ASP A 64 14.80 2.50 -19.72
CA ASP A 64 14.45 3.80 -20.25
C ASP A 64 13.26 3.73 -21.20
N TYR A 65 12.50 4.82 -21.25
CA TYR A 65 11.41 5.01 -22.18
C TYR A 65 11.91 5.15 -23.62
N ASN A 66 11.38 4.35 -24.56
CA ASN A 66 11.72 4.44 -25.97
C ASN A 66 10.63 5.16 -26.77
N GLN A 67 10.79 6.47 -26.98
CA GLN A 67 9.83 7.33 -27.68
C GLN A 67 9.65 7.00 -29.17
N LYS A 68 10.60 6.29 -29.81
CA LYS A 68 10.52 5.96 -31.25
C LYS A 68 9.53 4.83 -31.53
N LEU A 69 9.09 4.16 -30.50
CA LEU A 69 8.25 2.99 -30.61
C LEU A 69 6.77 3.41 -30.55
N HIS A 70 5.99 2.96 -31.53
CA HIS A 70 4.60 3.40 -31.72
C HIS A 70 3.64 2.93 -30.60
N ARG A 71 4.01 1.89 -29.86
CA ARG A 71 3.30 1.42 -28.66
C ARG A 71 4.35 1.23 -27.61
N ASP A 72 4.23 1.84 -26.43
CA ASP A 72 5.16 1.64 -25.32
C ASP A 72 5.57 0.16 -25.23
N ASP A 73 6.85 -0.13 -25.48
CA ASP A 73 7.32 -1.52 -25.45
C ASP A 73 7.14 -1.97 -24.02
N ARG A 74 6.41 -3.07 -23.95
CA ARG A 74 5.59 -3.45 -22.82
C ARG A 74 6.44 -4.12 -21.73
N GLU A 75 7.59 -3.56 -21.36
CA GLU A 75 8.28 -3.95 -20.12
C GLU A 75 7.44 -3.53 -18.89
N HIS A 76 6.69 -2.42 -18.99
CA HIS A 76 5.74 -1.96 -17.97
C HIS A 76 4.26 -2.20 -18.33
N ALA A 77 3.97 -3.06 -19.32
CA ALA A 77 2.64 -3.37 -19.86
C ALA A 77 1.53 -3.68 -18.87
N LYS A 78 1.94 -4.15 -17.70
CA LYS A 78 1.07 -4.66 -16.63
C LYS A 78 1.20 -3.82 -15.38
N SER A 79 1.56 -2.53 -15.54
CA SER A 79 1.85 -1.65 -14.41
C SER A 79 2.99 -2.17 -13.53
N LEU A 80 3.94 -2.91 -14.12
CA LEU A 80 5.12 -3.40 -13.38
C LEU A 80 5.91 -2.19 -12.88
N GLY A 81 5.88 -1.97 -11.56
CA GLY A 81 6.49 -0.80 -10.92
C GLY A 81 5.59 0.45 -10.85
N LEU A 82 4.36 0.40 -11.37
CA LEU A 82 3.37 1.48 -11.26
C LEU A 82 2.26 1.06 -10.28
N HIS A 83 2.39 1.50 -9.03
CA HIS A 83 1.43 1.19 -7.96
C HIS A 83 0.38 2.30 -7.80
N VAL A 84 -0.23 2.72 -8.92
CA VAL A 84 -1.12 3.90 -8.97
C VAL A 84 -2.23 3.86 -7.90
N ASN A 85 -2.82 2.69 -7.65
CA ASN A 85 -3.87 2.54 -6.64
C ASN A 85 -3.36 2.77 -5.21
N GLU A 86 -2.18 2.23 -4.87
CA GLU A 86 -1.56 2.47 -3.55
C GLU A 86 -1.13 3.93 -3.39
N GLU A 87 -0.63 4.54 -4.47
CA GLU A 87 -0.22 5.94 -4.46
C GLU A 87 -1.42 6.87 -4.29
N GLU A 88 -2.53 6.58 -4.97
CA GLU A 88 -3.78 7.33 -4.84
C GLU A 88 -4.38 7.29 -3.43
N GLN A 89 -4.12 6.24 -2.64
CA GLN A 89 -4.54 6.16 -1.24
C GLN A 89 -3.80 7.14 -0.31
N GLU A 90 -2.54 7.46 -0.61
CA GLU A 90 -1.76 8.43 0.17
C GLU A 90 -2.19 9.88 -0.11
N ARG A 91 -2.94 10.09 -1.19
CA ARG A 91 -3.36 11.42 -1.62
C ARG A 91 -4.40 11.99 -0.64
N PRO A 92 -4.12 13.15 0.00
CA PRO A 92 -5.01 13.70 1.02
C PRO A 92 -6.36 14.17 0.48
N VAL A 93 -6.41 14.58 -0.79
CA VAL A 93 -7.61 15.10 -1.47
C VAL A 93 -7.87 14.30 -2.73
N GLY A 94 -8.94 13.51 -2.79
CA GLY A 94 -9.27 12.70 -3.97
C GLY A 94 -9.54 13.54 -5.23
N VAL A 95 -9.07 13.06 -6.39
CA VAL A 95 -9.41 13.66 -7.71
C VAL A 95 -10.82 13.25 -8.12
N LEU A 96 -11.58 14.13 -8.76
CA LEU A 96 -12.91 13.80 -9.31
C LEU A 96 -12.92 12.62 -10.28
N THR A 97 -11.81 12.38 -11.00
CA THR A 97 -11.67 11.26 -11.93
C THR A 97 -11.29 9.95 -11.26
N SER A 98 -11.03 9.93 -9.95
CA SER A 98 -10.68 8.69 -9.28
C SER A 98 -11.90 7.80 -9.14
N SER A 99 -11.74 6.53 -9.47
CA SER A 99 -12.80 5.53 -9.29
C SER A 99 -13.17 5.31 -7.81
N VAL A 100 -12.30 5.76 -6.91
CA VAL A 100 -12.45 5.75 -5.46
C VAL A 100 -13.26 6.95 -4.96
N TYR A 101 -13.20 8.10 -5.66
CA TYR A 101 -13.92 9.30 -5.26
C TYR A 101 -15.43 9.01 -5.19
N GLY A 102 -16.00 9.24 -4.00
CA GLY A 102 -17.40 8.94 -3.69
C GLY A 102 -17.71 7.49 -3.30
N LYS A 103 -16.83 6.52 -3.58
CA LYS A 103 -17.03 5.11 -3.18
C LYS A 103 -16.57 4.86 -1.74
N ARG A 104 -17.48 5.04 -0.79
CA ARG A 104 -17.25 4.76 0.63
C ARG A 104 -17.41 3.28 1.00
N ILE A 105 -16.61 2.39 0.41
CA ILE A 105 -16.74 0.92 0.60
C ILE A 105 -16.48 0.51 2.05
N HIS A 106 -15.46 1.09 2.69
CA HIS A 106 -15.07 0.76 4.07
C HIS A 106 -15.74 1.64 5.13
N GLN A 107 -16.41 2.71 4.73
CA GLN A 107 -17.07 3.65 5.64
C GLN A 107 -18.41 4.15 5.07
N PRO A 108 -19.37 3.24 4.82
CA PRO A 108 -20.67 3.63 4.29
C PRO A 108 -21.37 4.60 5.25
N ILE A 109 -21.97 5.66 4.70
CA ILE A 109 -22.73 6.66 5.48
C ILE A 109 -23.99 6.03 6.07
N GLU A 110 -24.65 5.19 5.27
CA GLU A 110 -25.89 4.53 5.61
C GLU A 110 -25.64 3.02 5.72
N PRO A 111 -26.23 2.33 6.72
CA PRO A 111 -26.17 0.87 6.77
C PRO A 111 -26.79 0.27 5.51
N LEU A 112 -26.15 -0.76 4.96
CA LEU A 112 -26.69 -1.48 3.82
C LEU A 112 -28.03 -2.14 4.21
N SER A 113 -29.14 -1.71 3.60
CA SER A 113 -30.45 -2.37 3.78
C SER A 113 -30.36 -3.84 3.39
N ARG A 114 -30.79 -4.71 4.31
CA ARG A 114 -30.80 -6.17 4.15
C ARG A 114 -32.22 -6.74 4.17
N ASP A 115 -33.21 -5.88 3.92
CA ASP A 115 -34.64 -6.20 4.11
C ASP A 115 -35.10 -7.35 3.20
N HIS A 116 -34.47 -7.50 2.03
CA HIS A 116 -34.81 -8.52 1.03
C HIS A 116 -33.65 -9.50 0.79
N ARG A 117 -33.15 -10.13 1.86
CA ARG A 117 -32.11 -11.17 1.73
C ARG A 117 -32.72 -12.53 1.43
N ARG A 118 -32.05 -13.32 0.58
CA ARG A 118 -32.38 -14.75 0.40
C ARG A 118 -32.18 -15.48 1.74
N ALA A 119 -33.26 -16.01 2.30
CA ALA A 119 -33.24 -16.86 3.47
C ALA A 119 -33.15 -18.34 3.03
N ASN A 120 -32.25 -19.10 3.65
CA ASN A 120 -32.02 -20.50 3.32
C ASN A 120 -33.04 -21.41 4.03
N HIS A 121 -34.32 -21.27 3.70
CA HIS A 121 -35.42 -22.04 4.31
C HIS A 121 -35.21 -23.54 4.19
N LEU A 122 -34.86 -24.05 3.01
CA LEU A 122 -34.64 -25.48 2.78
C LEU A 122 -33.57 -26.07 3.74
N ARG A 123 -32.48 -25.33 3.98
CA ARG A 123 -31.43 -25.80 4.88
C ARG A 123 -31.85 -25.75 6.35
N ALA A 124 -32.66 -24.76 6.72
CA ALA A 124 -33.15 -24.59 8.08
C ALA A 124 -34.23 -25.62 8.44
N ASP A 125 -35.14 -25.90 7.50
CA ASP A 125 -36.33 -26.72 7.74
C ASP A 125 -36.06 -28.22 7.56
N PHE A 126 -35.30 -28.60 6.53
CA PHE A 126 -35.09 -30.02 6.20
C PHE A 126 -33.90 -30.65 6.93
N TYR A 127 -32.88 -29.86 7.28
CA TYR A 127 -31.64 -30.40 7.87
C TYR A 127 -31.50 -29.94 9.32
N ARG A 128 -31.72 -30.85 10.27
CA ARG A 128 -31.41 -30.62 11.68
C ARG A 128 -29.92 -30.84 11.93
N LYS A 129 -29.34 -30.02 12.82
CA LYS A 129 -27.95 -30.17 13.27
C LYS A 129 -27.73 -31.37 14.18
N ASN A 130 -28.79 -31.89 14.79
CA ASN A 130 -28.76 -33.04 15.67
C ASN A 130 -29.31 -34.25 14.93
N ASP A 131 -28.75 -35.44 15.19
CA ASP A 131 -29.27 -36.70 14.69
C ASP A 131 -30.71 -36.95 15.18
N ILE A 132 -31.46 -37.73 14.39
CA ILE A 132 -32.85 -38.07 14.71
C ILE A 132 -32.85 -38.97 15.96
N PRO A 133 -33.46 -38.55 17.09
CA PRO A 133 -33.45 -39.33 18.33
C PRO A 133 -34.22 -40.66 18.22
N SER A 134 -35.08 -40.83 17.21
CA SER A 134 -35.75 -42.10 16.94
C SER A 134 -34.90 -43.13 16.20
N LEU A 135 -33.76 -42.75 15.60
CA LEU A 135 -32.82 -43.69 14.96
C LEU A 135 -31.73 -44.18 15.93
N ARG A 136 -31.59 -43.55 17.09
CA ARG A 136 -30.65 -43.98 18.13
C ARG A 136 -31.34 -44.94 19.08
N ALA A 137 -30.57 -45.90 19.60
CA ALA A 137 -31.05 -46.82 20.63
C ALA A 137 -31.65 -46.01 21.80
N PRO A 138 -32.77 -46.46 22.40
CA PRO A 138 -33.50 -45.70 23.41
C PRO A 138 -32.58 -45.41 24.60
N SER A 139 -32.23 -44.13 24.76
CA SER A 139 -31.53 -43.60 25.92
C SER A 139 -32.43 -42.62 26.67
N PHE A 140 -31.94 -42.07 27.76
CA PHE A 140 -32.68 -41.10 28.58
C PHE A 140 -33.17 -39.91 27.74
N GLY A 141 -34.50 -39.77 27.59
CA GLY A 141 -35.14 -38.76 26.73
C GLY A 141 -35.80 -39.30 25.45
N HIS A 142 -35.85 -40.62 25.24
CA HIS A 142 -36.57 -41.21 24.10
C HIS A 142 -38.10 -41.04 24.23
N ILE A 143 -38.73 -40.42 23.22
CA ILE A 143 -40.19 -40.27 23.11
C ILE A 143 -40.64 -41.10 21.91
N ALA A 144 -41.40 -42.17 22.18
CA ALA A 144 -42.03 -42.95 21.12
C ALA A 144 -43.26 -42.19 20.59
N PRO A 145 -43.48 -42.13 19.26
CA PRO A 145 -44.72 -41.59 18.71
C PRO A 145 -45.91 -42.49 19.10
N ALA A 146 -47.04 -41.86 19.42
CA ALA A 146 -48.30 -42.54 19.77
C ALA A 146 -48.97 -43.21 18.56
#